data_AF-A0A061N5I8-F1
#
_entry.id   AF-A0A061N5I8-F1
#
_cell.length_a   1.000
_cell.length_b   1.000
_cell.length_c   1.000
_cell.angle_alpha   90.00
_cell.angle_beta   90.00
_cell.angle_gamma   90.00
#
_symmetry.space_group_name_H-M   'P 1'
#
loop_
_entity.id
_entity.type
_entity.pdbx_description
1 polymer ?
#
loop_
_entity_poly.entity_id
_entity_poly.type
_entity_poly.pdbx_seq_one_letter_code
_entity_poly.pdbx_strand_id
1 'polypeptide(L)'
;MSPAFFWYDLSFQAYMLVSVAIVYSIVVLMVIMTSIVSRFAGSYLSLLGLLVPGTLLFIIFALRGIVSFVFVVTEPRALPFFLSAGVLLLAAILFVYRTRREARIEIV
;
A
#
# COMPACT_ATOMS: atom_id res chain seq x y z
N MET A 1 -26.86 -6.00 11.50
CA MET A 1 -25.60 -6.78 11.58
C MET A 1 -24.52 -5.83 12.03
N SER A 2 -23.79 -6.16 13.11
CA SER A 2 -22.70 -5.30 13.56
C SER A 2 -21.56 -5.32 12.53
N PRO A 3 -20.84 -4.20 12.35
CA PRO A 3 -19.78 -4.07 11.35
C PRO A 3 -18.63 -5.08 11.50
N ALA A 4 -18.49 -5.71 12.68
CA ALA A 4 -17.47 -6.72 12.95
C ALA A 4 -17.63 -8.03 12.15
N PHE A 5 -18.83 -8.35 11.62
CA PHE A 5 -19.10 -9.64 10.96
C PHE A 5 -19.07 -9.61 9.42
N PHE A 6 -18.84 -8.46 8.79
CA PHE A 6 -18.86 -8.36 7.33
C PHE A 6 -17.94 -9.35 6.62
N TRP A 7 -16.76 -9.61 7.17
CA TRP A 7 -15.81 -10.57 6.63
C TRP A 7 -16.35 -12.00 6.59
N TYR A 8 -17.27 -12.35 7.50
CA TYR A 8 -17.92 -13.65 7.59
C TYR A 8 -19.14 -13.77 6.68
N ASP A 9 -19.72 -12.64 6.27
CA ASP A 9 -20.85 -12.59 5.33
C ASP A 9 -20.40 -12.66 3.85
N LEU A 10 -19.10 -12.54 3.58
CA LEU A 10 -18.55 -12.64 2.22
C LEU A 10 -18.52 -14.10 1.75
N SER A 11 -18.87 -14.32 0.48
CA SER A 11 -18.59 -15.61 -0.16
C SER A 11 -17.07 -15.84 -0.20
N PHE A 12 -16.66 -17.11 -0.13
CA PHE A 12 -15.23 -17.47 -0.13
C PHE A 12 -14.47 -16.83 -1.30
N GLN A 13 -15.07 -16.78 -2.49
CA GLN A 13 -14.47 -16.15 -3.66
C GLN A 13 -14.35 -14.63 -3.52
N ALA A 14 -15.36 -13.95 -3.00
CA ALA A 14 -15.31 -12.50 -2.77
C ALA A 14 -14.28 -12.14 -1.68
N TYR A 15 -14.21 -12.93 -0.62
CA TYR A 15 -13.17 -12.83 0.41
C TYR A 15 -11.76 -12.92 -0.19
N MET A 16 -11.50 -13.97 -0.99
CA MET A 16 -10.21 -14.17 -1.64
C MET A 16 -9.82 -13.01 -2.55
N LEU A 17 -10.76 -12.51 -3.37
CA LEU A 17 -10.51 -11.37 -4.27
C LEU A 17 -10.19 -10.09 -3.51
N VAL A 18 -10.93 -9.79 -2.44
CA VAL A 18 -10.70 -8.60 -1.61
C VAL A 18 -9.35 -8.69 -0.90
N SER A 19 -9.01 -9.85 -0.34
CA SER A 19 -7.71 -10.08 0.30
C SER A 19 -6.55 -9.92 -0.68
N VAL A 20 -6.66 -10.49 -1.88
CA VAL A 20 -5.66 -10.34 -2.95
C VAL A 20 -5.52 -8.87 -3.34
N ALA A 21 -6.63 -8.16 -3.57
CA ALA A 21 -6.61 -6.74 -3.95
C ALA A 21 -5.89 -5.88 -2.91
N ILE A 22 -6.16 -6.10 -1.61
CA ILE A 22 -5.51 -5.36 -0.51
C ILE A 22 -4.00 -5.66 -0.49
N VAL A 23 -3.61 -6.94 -0.53
CA VAL A 23 -2.21 -7.35 -0.47
C VAL A 23 -1.42 -6.78 -1.65
N TYR A 24 -1.92 -6.93 -2.89
CA TYR A 24 -1.23 -6.42 -4.06
C TYR A 24 -1.13 -4.88 -4.06
N SER A 25 -2.16 -4.18 -3.59
CA SER A 25 -2.12 -2.70 -3.47
C SER A 25 -1.00 -2.25 -2.51
N ILE A 26 -0.85 -2.94 -1.37
CA ILE A 26 0.24 -2.67 -0.41
C ILE A 26 1.60 -2.94 -1.04
N VAL A 27 1.75 -4.05 -1.77
CA VAL A 27 2.99 -4.41 -2.46
C VAL A 27 3.37 -3.36 -3.50
N VAL A 28 2.41 -2.90 -4.32
CA VAL A 28 2.64 -1.83 -5.31
C VAL A 28 3.11 -0.54 -4.64
N LEU A 29 2.45 -0.14 -3.55
CA LEU A 29 2.87 1.04 -2.77
C LEU A 29 4.30 0.89 -2.25
N MET A 30 4.65 -0.29 -1.75
CA MET A 30 5.99 -0.61 -1.26
C MET A 30 7.06 -0.54 -2.34
N VAL A 31 6.76 -1.07 -3.53
CA VAL A 31 7.68 -1.00 -4.68
C VAL A 31 7.93 0.46 -5.07
N ILE A 32 6.87 1.28 -5.12
CA ILE A 32 6.99 2.71 -5.45
C ILE A 32 7.83 3.43 -4.39
N MET A 33 7.55 3.23 -3.11
CA MET A 33 8.33 3.84 -2.01
C MET A 33 9.80 3.42 -2.07
N THR A 34 10.07 2.13 -2.26
CA THR A 34 11.43 1.59 -2.41
C THR A 34 12.16 2.23 -3.57
N SER A 35 11.47 2.39 -4.70
CA SER A 35 12.02 2.98 -5.91
C SER A 35 12.31 4.48 -5.78
N ILE A 36 11.64 5.20 -4.88
CA ILE A 36 11.91 6.61 -4.56
C ILE A 36 13.11 6.71 -3.64
N VAL A 37 13.09 5.92 -2.56
CA VAL A 37 14.17 5.84 -1.58
C VAL A 37 15.49 5.46 -2.25
N SER A 38 15.45 4.60 -3.27
CA SER A 38 16.64 4.16 -3.97
C SER A 38 17.42 5.22 -4.71
N ARG A 39 16.80 6.38 -4.95
CA ARG A 39 17.48 7.52 -5.54
C ARG A 39 18.29 8.35 -4.54
N PHE A 40 17.98 8.23 -3.25
CA PHE A 40 18.67 8.99 -2.18
C PHE A 40 19.81 8.20 -1.55
N ALA A 41 19.83 6.88 -1.74
CA ALA A 41 20.89 6.03 -1.23
C ALA A 41 22.09 6.04 -2.21
N GLY A 42 23.19 6.67 -1.80
CA GLY A 42 24.44 6.69 -2.57
C GLY A 42 25.16 5.33 -2.63
N SER A 43 24.72 4.34 -1.84
CA SER A 43 25.22 2.98 -1.87
C SER A 43 24.12 1.96 -1.56
N TYR A 44 24.26 0.74 -2.08
CA TYR A 44 23.34 -0.37 -1.82
C TYR A 44 23.25 -0.72 -0.32
N LEU A 45 24.34 -0.56 0.43
CA LEU A 45 24.35 -0.75 1.89
C LEU A 45 23.52 0.31 2.62
N SER A 46 23.60 1.57 2.21
CA SER A 46 22.76 2.65 2.76
C SER A 46 21.29 2.45 2.40
N LEU A 47 21.01 1.95 1.19
CA LEU A 47 19.68 1.58 0.74
C LEU A 47 19.08 0.50 1.65
N LEU A 48 19.79 -0.61 1.84
CA LEU A 48 19.35 -1.69 2.71
C LEU A 48 19.18 -1.23 4.16
N GLY A 49 20.12 -0.42 4.65
CA GLY A 49 20.08 0.14 6.01
C GLY A 49 18.88 1.05 6.27
N LEU A 50 18.25 1.62 5.24
CA LEU A 50 17.05 2.43 5.37
C LEU A 50 15.77 1.67 5.02
N LEU A 51 15.82 0.83 3.98
CA LEU A 51 14.67 0.04 3.55
C LEU A 51 14.29 -0.98 4.61
N VAL A 52 15.21 -1.81 5.12
CA VAL A 52 14.88 -2.88 6.08
C VAL A 52 14.15 -2.37 7.33
N PRO A 53 14.64 -1.34 8.05
CA PRO A 53 13.89 -0.78 9.17
C PRO A 53 12.61 -0.06 8.72
N GLY A 54 12.61 0.60 7.56
CA GLY A 54 11.41 1.22 6.98
C GLY A 54 10.29 0.22 6.70
N THR A 55 10.60 -0.92 6.10
CA THR A 55 9.62 -1.99 5.86
C THR A 55 9.14 -2.61 7.16
N LEU A 56 10.02 -2.82 8.15
CA LEU A 56 9.62 -3.33 9.47
C LEU A 56 8.66 -2.37 10.18
N LEU A 57 8.98 -1.07 10.21
CA LEU A 57 8.10 -0.06 10.80
C LEU A 57 6.77 0.00 10.06
N PHE A 58 6.79 -0.03 8.72
CA PHE A 58 5.56 -0.10 7.95
C PHE A 58 4.76 -1.36 8.28
N ILE A 59 5.37 -2.54 8.34
CA ILE A 59 4.67 -3.78 8.68
C ILE A 59 4.01 -3.62 10.06
N ILE A 60 4.73 -3.14 11.07
CA ILE A 60 4.21 -2.97 12.44
C ILE A 60 3.05 -1.95 12.49
N PHE A 61 3.23 -0.76 11.91
CA PHE A 61 2.24 0.32 11.99
C PHE A 61 1.08 0.13 11.01
N ALA A 62 1.38 -0.30 9.78
CA ALA A 62 0.37 -0.57 8.77
C ALA A 62 -0.45 -1.81 9.14
N LEU A 63 0.12 -2.91 9.65
CA LEU A 63 -0.72 -4.03 10.13
C LEU A 63 -1.59 -3.59 11.30
N ARG A 64 -1.05 -2.88 12.29
CA ARG A 64 -1.84 -2.44 13.45
C ARG A 64 -2.95 -1.47 13.05
N GLY A 65 -2.65 -0.52 12.16
CA GLY A 65 -3.59 0.47 11.63
C GLY A 65 -4.62 -0.16 10.71
N ILE A 66 -4.20 -0.95 9.72
CA ILE A 66 -5.09 -1.61 8.75
C ILE A 66 -5.97 -2.63 9.47
N VAL A 67 -5.44 -3.46 10.38
CA VAL A 67 -6.27 -4.44 11.12
C VAL A 67 -7.30 -3.72 11.99
N SER A 68 -6.92 -2.71 12.76
CA SER A 68 -7.91 -1.95 13.55
C SER A 68 -8.92 -1.22 12.66
N PHE A 69 -8.49 -0.60 11.56
CA PHE A 69 -9.36 0.14 10.65
C PHE A 69 -10.31 -0.77 9.85
N VAL A 70 -9.83 -1.95 9.43
CA VAL A 70 -10.59 -2.94 8.66
C VAL A 70 -11.60 -3.70 9.52
N PHE A 71 -11.30 -3.93 10.79
CA PHE A 71 -12.17 -4.73 11.67
C PHE A 71 -13.04 -3.89 12.63
N VAL A 72 -12.74 -2.61 12.86
CA VAL A 72 -13.45 -1.77 13.86
C VAL A 72 -14.35 -0.69 13.23
N VAL A 73 -14.16 -0.30 11.95
CA VAL A 73 -14.91 0.82 11.35
C VAL A 73 -16.30 0.39 10.84
N THR A 74 -17.27 1.27 11.08
CA THR A 74 -18.72 1.09 11.04
C THR A 74 -19.35 0.74 9.69
N GLU A 75 -18.60 0.85 8.58
CA GLU A 75 -19.05 0.55 7.21
C GLU A 75 -18.11 -0.43 6.48
N PRO A 76 -18.07 -1.69 6.92
CA PRO A 76 -17.09 -2.67 6.45
C PRO A 76 -17.33 -3.09 4.98
N ARG A 77 -18.52 -2.83 4.42
CA ARG A 77 -18.87 -3.21 3.04
C ARG A 77 -18.16 -2.42 1.97
N ALA A 78 -17.96 -1.11 2.18
CA ALA A 78 -17.38 -0.22 1.17
C ALA A 78 -15.89 0.07 1.45
N LEU A 79 -15.46 -0.06 2.71
CA LEU A 79 -14.11 0.22 3.17
C LEU A 79 -12.99 -0.49 2.38
N PRO A 80 -13.02 -1.82 2.15
CA PRO A 80 -11.94 -2.49 1.44
C PRO A 80 -11.81 -2.00 -0.01
N PHE A 81 -12.92 -1.64 -0.65
CA PHE A 81 -12.93 -1.07 -2.00
C PHE A 81 -12.35 0.34 -2.02
N PHE A 82 -12.72 1.21 -1.09
CA PHE A 82 -12.16 2.56 -1.00
C PHE A 82 -10.68 2.56 -0.62
N LEU A 83 -10.26 1.62 0.23
CA LEU A 83 -8.88 1.52 0.68
C LEU A 83 -7.97 1.02 -0.45
N SER A 84 -8.39 -0.03 -1.18
CA SER A 84 -7.67 -0.48 -2.38
C SER A 84 -7.66 0.57 -3.48
N ALA A 85 -8.80 1.22 -3.75
CA ALA A 85 -8.88 2.32 -4.72
C ALA A 85 -7.99 3.52 -4.32
N GLY A 86 -7.99 3.91 -3.05
CA GLY A 86 -7.16 5.00 -2.53
C GLY A 86 -5.67 4.71 -2.63
N VAL A 87 -5.25 3.49 -2.28
CA VAL A 87 -3.85 3.06 -2.42
C VAL A 87 -3.43 3.01 -3.87
N LEU A 88 -4.27 2.49 -4.77
CA LEU A 88 -4.01 2.48 -6.22
C LEU A 88 -3.93 3.90 -6.80
N LEU A 89 -4.81 4.80 -6.35
CA LEU A 89 -4.81 6.19 -6.81
C LEU A 89 -3.55 6.92 -6.33
N LEU A 90 -3.15 6.72 -5.08
CA LEU A 90 -1.88 7.23 -4.55
C LEU A 90 -0.69 6.67 -5.33
N ALA A 91 -0.68 5.36 -5.61
CA ALA A 91 0.34 4.72 -6.43
C ALA A 91 0.40 5.34 -7.85
N ALA A 92 -0.75 5.55 -8.49
CA ALA A 92 -0.83 6.18 -9.80
C ALA A 92 -0.32 7.64 -9.79
N ILE A 93 -0.68 8.43 -8.78
CA ILE A 93 -0.17 9.81 -8.61
C ILE A 93 1.35 9.79 -8.48
N LEU A 94 1.89 8.94 -7.60
CA LEU A 94 3.33 8.85 -7.37
C LEU A 94 4.07 8.36 -8.62
N PHE A 95 3.49 7.41 -9.35
CA PHE A 95 4.03 6.92 -10.61
C PHE A 95 4.07 8.02 -11.67
N VAL A 96 2.96 8.73 -11.91
CA VAL A 96 2.90 9.83 -12.88
C VAL A 96 3.86 10.96 -12.48
N TYR A 97 3.91 11.32 -11.20
CA TYR A 97 4.87 12.30 -10.68
C TYR A 97 6.31 11.88 -10.97
N ARG A 98 6.65 10.60 -10.75
CA ARG A 98 7.97 10.04 -11.04
C ARG A 98 8.28 10.09 -12.54
N THR A 99 7.41 9.56 -13.39
CA THR A 99 7.63 9.53 -14.85
C THR A 99 7.85 10.93 -15.41
N ARG A 100 7.09 11.92 -14.91
CA ARG A 100 7.30 13.34 -15.31
C ARG A 100 8.61 13.93 -14.82
N ARG A 101 9.15 13.47 -13.68
CA ARG A 101 10.45 13.92 -13.15
C ARG A 101 11.62 13.30 -13.91
N GLU A 102 11.51 12.02 -14.28
CA GLU A 102 12.54 11.32 -15.08
C GLU A 102 12.61 11.91 -16.50
N ALA A 103 11.47 12.18 -17.15
CA ALA A 103 11.42 12.81 -18.47
C ALA A 103 12.04 14.21 -18.54
N ARG A 104 12.14 14.95 -17.42
CA ARG A 104 12.82 16.25 -17.37
C ARG A 104 14.34 16.14 -17.24
N ILE A 105 14.87 14.98 -16.84
CA ILE A 105 16.30 14.76 -16.62
C ILE A 105 16.99 14.31 -17.91
N GLU A 106 16.26 13.72 -18.86
CA GLU A 106 16.79 13.38 -20.20
C GLU A 106 17.00 14.59 -21.14
N ILE A 107 16.63 15.81 -20.74
CA ILE A 107 16.77 17.04 -21.55
C ILE A 107 18.06 17.83 -21.21
N VAL A 108 18.98 17.26 -20.43
CA VAL A 108 20.30 17.88 -20.15
C VAL A 108 21.44 16.95 -20.53
#